data_AF-A0A950LPE9-F1
#
_entry.id   AF-A0A950LPE9-F1
#
_cell.length_a   1.000
_cell.length_b   1.000
_cell.length_c   1.000
_cell.angle_alpha   90.00
_cell.angle_beta   90.00
_cell.angle_gamma   90.00
#
_symmetry.space_group_name_H-M   'P 1'
#
loop_
_entity.id
_entity.type
_entity.pdbx_description
1 polymer ?
#
loop_
_entity_poly.entity_id
_entity_poly.type
_entity_poly.pdbx_seq_one_letter_code
_entity_poly.pdbx_strand_id
1 'polypeptide(L)'
;GVETAPNATPERTFEKIGWVREAAGDRFADLELNALIGFVMITDDAQSMADGMAPAFGLDPKDALHIPLALIGTLDEMAEELEWRRENYGISYWSIEGESWETLGPVVSRLAGT
;
A
#
# COMPACT_ATOMS: atom_id res chain seq x y z
N GLY A 1 1.14 -14.17 -3.29
CA GLY A 1 0.73 -15.48 -2.74
C GLY A 1 1.20 -15.63 -1.30
N VAL A 2 0.98 -16.79 -0.67
CA VAL A 2 1.33 -17.04 0.74
C VAL A 2 2.83 -16.84 1.02
N GLU A 3 3.70 -17.17 0.06
CA GLU A 3 5.15 -16.95 0.18
C GLU A 3 5.56 -15.47 0.02
N THR A 4 4.72 -14.66 -0.63
CA THR A 4 5.01 -13.25 -0.93
C THR A 4 4.55 -12.32 0.17
N ALA A 5 3.43 -12.63 0.82
CA ALA A 5 2.79 -11.72 1.75
C ALA A 5 3.65 -11.37 2.98
N PRO A 6 4.41 -12.29 3.60
CA PRO A 6 5.33 -11.93 4.69
C PRO A 6 6.44 -10.96 4.27
N ASN A 7 6.78 -10.88 2.96
CA ASN A 7 7.72 -9.90 2.42
C ASN A 7 7.08 -8.54 2.11
N ALA A 8 5.77 -8.39 2.34
CA ALA A 8 5.02 -7.17 2.12
C ALA A 8 4.67 -6.42 3.43
N THR A 9 5.12 -6.91 4.59
CA THR A 9 4.93 -6.19 5.87
C THR A 9 5.52 -4.78 5.81
N PRO A 10 5.08 -3.86 6.68
CA PRO A 10 5.68 -2.53 6.78
C PRO A 10 7.19 -2.57 6.99
N GLU A 11 7.66 -3.37 7.94
CA GLU A 11 9.08 -3.56 8.23
C GLU A 11 9.88 -3.98 6.98
N ARG A 12 9.41 -5.01 6.26
CA ARG A 12 10.07 -5.48 5.05
C ARG A 12 9.99 -4.47 3.91
N THR A 13 8.93 -3.68 3.85
CA THR A 13 8.78 -2.61 2.88
C THR A 13 9.79 -1.49 3.13
N PHE A 14 9.93 -1.02 4.38
CA PHE A 14 10.97 -0.08 4.76
C PHE A 14 12.37 -0.59 4.48
N GLU A 15 12.65 -1.86 4.77
CA GLU A 15 13.93 -2.50 4.48
C GLU A 15 14.28 -2.44 2.99
N LYS A 16 13.35 -2.84 2.11
CA LYS A 16 13.53 -2.79 0.65
C LYS A 16 13.75 -1.37 0.14
N ILE A 17 12.99 -0.40 0.67
CA ILE A 17 13.17 1.02 0.31
C ILE A 17 14.55 1.53 0.77
N GLY A 18 15.02 1.07 1.94
CA GLY A 18 16.37 1.31 2.43
C GLY A 18 17.44 0.82 1.44
N TRP A 19 17.29 -0.40 0.92
CA TRP A 19 18.21 -0.93 -0.11
C TRP A 19 18.19 -0.09 -1.38
N VAL A 20 17.01 0.33 -1.84
CA VAL A 20 16.90 1.22 -3.01
C VAL A 20 17.60 2.55 -2.74
N ARG A 21 17.42 3.13 -1.56
CA ARG A 21 18.05 4.39 -1.15
C ARG A 21 19.57 4.27 -1.12
N GLU A 22 20.10 3.22 -0.51
CA GLU A 22 21.53 2.95 -0.47
C GLU A 22 22.12 2.78 -1.88
N ALA A 23 21.47 1.98 -2.72
CA ALA A 23 21.92 1.73 -4.08
C ALA A 23 21.77 2.94 -5.02
N ALA A 24 20.84 3.85 -4.71
CA ALA A 24 20.63 5.07 -5.48
C ALA A 24 21.58 6.19 -5.05
N GLY A 25 21.91 6.32 -3.77
CA GLY A 25 22.69 7.46 -3.27
C GLY A 25 21.97 8.79 -3.58
N ASP A 26 22.71 9.79 -4.06
CA ASP A 26 22.21 11.15 -4.28
C ASP A 26 21.01 11.22 -5.24
N ARG A 27 20.96 10.34 -6.25
CA ARG A 27 19.85 10.31 -7.22
C ARG A 27 18.55 9.75 -6.64
N PHE A 28 18.51 9.30 -5.38
CA PHE A 28 17.27 8.81 -4.78
C PHE A 28 16.18 9.90 -4.77
N ALA A 29 16.57 11.16 -4.59
CA ALA A 29 15.64 12.29 -4.60
C ALA A 29 14.99 12.54 -5.97
N ASP A 30 15.58 12.01 -7.04
CA ASP A 30 15.06 12.10 -8.40
C ASP A 30 14.19 10.89 -8.79
N LEU A 31 14.07 9.88 -7.91
CA LEU A 31 13.29 8.68 -8.16
C LEU A 31 11.85 8.87 -7.71
N GLU A 32 10.92 8.48 -8.58
CA GLU A 32 9.55 8.20 -8.20
C GLU A 32 9.40 6.70 -7.93
N LEU A 33 9.09 6.33 -6.70
CA LEU A 33 8.89 4.93 -6.33
C LEU A 33 7.51 4.47 -6.77
N ASN A 34 7.47 3.32 -7.45
CA ASN A 34 6.23 2.65 -7.82
C ASN A 34 6.02 1.33 -7.07
N ALA A 35 4.76 1.04 -6.75
CA ALA A 35 4.35 -0.27 -6.25
C ALA A 35 2.96 -0.67 -6.77
N LEU A 36 2.67 -1.96 -6.71
CA LEU A 36 1.39 -2.55 -7.11
C LEU A 36 0.48 -2.72 -5.89
N ILE A 37 -0.74 -2.19 -6.00
CA ILE A 37 -1.89 -2.57 -5.18
C ILE A 37 -2.64 -3.67 -5.94
N GLY A 38 -2.45 -4.91 -5.52
CA GLY A 38 -3.07 -6.09 -6.15
C GLY A 38 -4.48 -6.37 -5.63
N PHE A 39 -4.83 -5.84 -4.46
CA PHE A 39 -6.15 -6.06 -3.86
C PHE A 39 -6.76 -4.76 -3.39
N VAL A 40 -7.97 -4.47 -3.87
CA VAL A 40 -8.79 -3.36 -3.41
C VAL A 40 -10.05 -3.94 -2.81
N MET A 41 -10.27 -3.71 -1.51
CA MET A 41 -11.37 -4.30 -0.75
C MET A 41 -12.15 -3.19 -0.04
N ILE A 42 -13.27 -2.79 -0.64
CA ILE A 42 -14.16 -1.79 -0.03
C ILE A 42 -14.95 -2.42 1.09
N THR A 43 -14.92 -1.78 2.26
CA THR A 43 -15.67 -2.17 3.45
C THR A 43 -15.82 -0.97 4.38
N ASP A 44 -16.84 -0.98 5.23
CA ASP A 44 -17.00 -0.08 6.38
C ASP A 44 -16.35 -0.64 7.66
N ASP A 45 -15.71 -1.81 7.59
CA ASP A 45 -15.02 -2.47 8.70
C ASP A 45 -13.66 -3.04 8.24
N ALA A 46 -12.72 -2.13 7.96
CA ALA A 46 -11.37 -2.48 7.51
C ALA A 46 -10.63 -3.37 8.51
N GLN A 47 -10.83 -3.13 9.81
CA GLN A 47 -10.18 -3.90 10.86
C GLN A 47 -10.63 -5.35 10.88
N SER A 48 -11.94 -5.63 10.85
CA SER A 48 -12.44 -7.01 10.81
C SER A 48 -11.98 -7.74 9.55
N MET A 49 -11.91 -7.05 8.40
CA MET A 49 -11.39 -7.62 7.16
C MET A 49 -9.89 -7.96 7.27
N ALA A 50 -9.10 -7.06 7.85
CA ALA A 50 -7.67 -7.28 8.09
C ALA A 50 -7.43 -8.45 9.06
N ASP A 51 -8.19 -8.52 10.17
CA ASP A 51 -8.13 -9.59 11.16
C ASP A 51 -8.43 -10.96 10.55
N GLY A 52 -9.43 -11.04 9.67
CA GLY A 52 -9.80 -12.28 9.00
C GLY A 52 -8.78 -12.74 7.95
N MET A 53 -8.15 -11.79 7.26
CA MET A 53 -7.23 -12.09 6.16
C MET A 53 -5.80 -12.37 6.64
N ALA A 54 -5.30 -11.63 7.63
CA ALA A 54 -3.90 -11.64 8.04
C ALA A 54 -3.32 -13.04 8.35
N PRO A 55 -4.02 -13.94 9.07
CA PRO A 55 -3.50 -15.28 9.37
C PRO A 55 -3.23 -16.12 8.11
N ALA A 56 -4.10 -16.02 7.10
CA ALA A 56 -3.95 -16.77 5.85
C ALA A 56 -2.71 -16.35 5.03
N PHE A 57 -2.20 -15.14 5.31
CA PHE A 57 -1.03 -14.55 4.67
C PHE A 57 0.20 -14.47 5.59
N GLY A 58 0.12 -15.01 6.81
CA GLY A 58 1.21 -14.99 7.78
C GLY A 58 1.55 -13.57 8.28
N LEU A 59 0.56 -12.68 8.33
CA LEU A 59 0.70 -11.29 8.76
C LEU A 59 0.14 -11.09 10.17
N ASP A 60 0.65 -10.09 10.88
CA ASP A 60 -0.04 -9.51 12.04
C ASP A 60 -1.21 -8.65 11.51
N PRO A 61 -2.43 -8.77 12.07
CA PRO A 61 -3.55 -7.95 11.63
C PRO A 61 -3.30 -6.45 11.60
N LYS A 62 -2.48 -5.93 12.53
CA LYS A 62 -2.11 -4.51 12.55
C LYS A 62 -1.27 -4.10 11.32
N ASP A 63 -0.50 -5.03 10.78
CA ASP A 63 0.38 -4.79 9.63
C ASP A 63 -0.39 -4.94 8.32
N ALA A 64 -1.46 -5.74 8.32
CA ALA A 64 -2.23 -6.07 7.12
C ALA A 64 -2.90 -4.86 6.46
N LEU A 65 -3.22 -3.81 7.21
CA LEU A 65 -3.74 -2.55 6.66
C LEU A 65 -2.67 -1.73 5.91
N HIS A 66 -1.40 -1.89 6.31
CA HIS A 66 -0.29 -1.08 5.83
C HIS A 66 0.59 -1.78 4.78
N ILE A 67 0.20 -3.00 4.35
CA ILE A 67 0.94 -3.70 3.29
C ILE A 67 0.71 -3.02 1.93
N PRO A 68 1.76 -2.77 1.12
CA PRO A 68 1.60 -2.12 -0.18
C PRO A 68 0.69 -2.86 -1.17
N LEU A 69 0.55 -4.18 -1.00
CA LEU A 69 -0.18 -5.06 -1.93
C LEU A 69 -1.71 -4.94 -1.79
N ALA A 70 -2.22 -4.44 -0.67
CA ALA A 70 -3.65 -4.33 -0.40
C ALA A 70 -4.04 -2.89 -0.05
N LEU A 71 -5.28 -2.53 -0.37
CA LEU A 71 -5.92 -1.29 0.02
C LEU A 71 -7.33 -1.65 0.50
N ILE A 72 -7.63 -1.38 1.77
CA ILE A 72 -8.80 -1.91 2.48
C ILE A 72 -9.49 -0.78 3.22
N GLY A 73 -10.82 -0.70 3.12
CA GLY A 73 -11.65 0.25 3.87
C GLY A 73 -12.61 1.05 3.01
N THR A 74 -13.10 2.14 3.56
CA THR A 74 -13.88 3.15 2.85
C THR A 74 -12.96 3.95 1.93
N LEU A 75 -13.53 4.65 0.94
CA LEU A 75 -12.71 5.47 0.04
C LEU A 75 -11.91 6.55 0.78
N ASP A 76 -12.40 7.03 1.92
CA ASP A 76 -11.70 8.00 2.74
C ASP A 76 -10.51 7.38 3.47
N GLU A 77 -10.69 6.22 4.11
CA GLU A 77 -9.59 5.46 4.74
C GLU A 77 -8.54 5.05 3.70
N MET A 78 -8.97 4.66 2.49
CA MET A 78 -8.06 4.33 1.40
C MET A 78 -7.22 5.54 0.96
N ALA A 79 -7.81 6.74 0.92
CA ALA A 79 -7.06 7.96 0.60
C ALA A 79 -6.04 8.29 1.70
N GLU A 80 -6.46 8.21 2.97
CA GLU A 80 -5.60 8.44 4.14
C GLU A 80 -4.43 7.45 4.20
N GLU A 81 -4.68 6.18 3.87
CA GLU A 81 -3.63 5.16 3.80
C GLU A 81 -2.63 5.46 2.68
N LEU A 82 -3.08 5.93 1.51
CA LEU A 82 -2.17 6.32 0.42
C LEU A 82 -1.34 7.55 0.78
N GLU A 83 -1.90 8.51 1.51
CA GLU A 83 -1.17 9.66 2.07
C GLU A 83 -0.12 9.18 3.08
N TRP A 84 -0.51 8.32 4.02
CA TRP A 84 0.41 7.73 4.99
C TRP A 84 1.56 6.99 4.31
N ARG A 85 1.28 6.19 3.26
CA ARG A 85 2.32 5.49 2.49
C ARG A 85 3.24 6.45 1.74
N ARG A 86 2.72 7.57 1.23
CA ARG A 86 3.56 8.60 0.62
C ARG A 86 4.51 9.22 1.64
N GLU A 87 4.02 9.56 2.83
CA GLU A 87 4.82 10.16 3.90
C GLU A 87 5.86 9.20 4.47
N ASN A 88 5.47 7.94 4.68
CA ASN A 88 6.31 6.96 5.37
C ASN A 88 7.18 6.15 4.40
N TYR A 89 6.60 5.58 3.36
CA TYR A 89 7.36 4.79 2.37
C TYR A 89 7.98 5.64 1.27
N GLY A 90 7.48 6.85 1.02
CA GLY A 90 7.91 7.65 -0.14
C GLY A 90 7.39 7.11 -1.47
N ILE A 91 6.35 6.26 -1.46
CA ILE A 91 5.72 5.73 -2.67
C ILE A 91 4.59 6.68 -3.10
N SER A 92 4.76 7.30 -4.26
CA SER A 92 3.77 8.24 -4.83
C SER A 92 3.08 7.71 -6.10
N TYR A 93 3.64 6.68 -6.74
CA TYR A 93 3.07 6.12 -7.97
C TYR A 93 2.55 4.70 -7.74
N TRP A 94 1.25 4.50 -7.94
CA TRP A 94 0.59 3.22 -7.68
C TRP A 94 0.04 2.62 -8.96
N SER A 95 0.38 1.36 -9.19
CA SER A 95 -0.30 0.51 -10.17
C SER A 95 -1.41 -0.25 -9.46
N ILE A 96 -2.54 -0.43 -10.14
CA ILE A 96 -3.70 -1.19 -9.62
C ILE A 96 -4.12 -2.22 -10.66
N GLU A 97 -4.83 -3.26 -10.22
CA GLU A 97 -5.52 -4.18 -11.12
C GLU A 97 -6.61 -3.44 -11.91
N GLY A 98 -6.75 -3.76 -13.20
CA GLY A 98 -7.61 -3.01 -14.13
C GLY A 98 -9.07 -2.91 -13.69
N GLU A 99 -9.58 -3.97 -13.05
CA GLU A 99 -10.96 -4.00 -12.53
C GLU A 99 -11.19 -3.02 -11.36
N SER A 100 -10.13 -2.56 -10.69
CA SER A 100 -10.21 -1.63 -9.55
C SER A 100 -10.22 -0.15 -9.97
N TRP A 101 -10.00 0.16 -11.25
CA TRP A 101 -9.84 1.54 -11.73
C TRP A 101 -11.08 2.41 -11.52
N GLU A 102 -12.25 1.95 -11.93
CA GLU A 102 -13.50 2.74 -11.80
C GLU A 102 -13.83 2.99 -10.32
N THR A 103 -13.63 1.97 -9.49
CA THR A 103 -13.85 1.99 -8.05
C THR A 103 -12.99 3.03 -7.33
N LEU A 104 -11.73 3.20 -7.75
CA LEU A 104 -10.79 4.13 -7.13
C LEU A 104 -10.85 5.55 -7.70
N GLY A 105 -11.68 5.82 -8.71
CA GLY A 105 -11.83 7.15 -9.30
C GLY A 105 -12.03 8.30 -8.29
N PRO A 106 -12.89 8.15 -7.25
CA PRO A 106 -13.05 9.17 -6.23
C PRO A 106 -11.80 9.39 -5.37
N VAL A 107 -11.05 8.32 -5.06
CA VAL A 107 -9.80 8.39 -4.30
C VAL A 107 -8.75 9.17 -5.10
N VAL A 108 -8.63 8.87 -6.40
CA VAL A 108 -7.74 9.62 -7.31
C VAL A 108 -8.12 11.11 -7.33
N SER A 109 -9.41 11.42 -7.39
CA SER A 109 -9.89 12.81 -7.39
C SER A 109 -9.54 13.55 -6.09
N ARG A 110 -9.60 12.86 -4.95
CA ARG A 110 -9.23 13.42 -3.64
C ARG A 110 -7.73 13.70 -3.52
N LEU A 111 -6.89 12.82 -4.07
CA LEU A 111 -5.43 12.92 -3.98
C LEU A 111 -4.80 13.76 -5.11
N ALA A 112 -5.57 14.15 -6.13
CA ALA A 112 -5.04 14.91 -7.23
C ALA A 112 -4.61 16.33 -6.78
N GLY A 113 -3.34 16.67 -7.01
CA GLY A 113 -2.80 17.99 -6.69
C GLY A 113 -2.25 18.14 -5.27
N THR A 114 -2.13 17.05 -4.51
CA THR A 114 -1.42 16.98 -3.22
C THR A 114 -0.03 16.39 -3.38
#